data_AF-A0A969SCT5-F1
#
_entry.id   AF-A0A969SCT5-F1
#
_cell.length_a   1.000
_cell.length_b   1.000
_cell.length_c   1.000
_cell.angle_alpha   90.00
_cell.angle_beta   90.00
_cell.angle_gamma   90.00
#
_symmetry.space_group_name_H-M   'P 1'
#
loop_
_entity.id
_entity.type
_entity.pdbx_description
1 polymer ?
#
loop_
_entity_poly.entity_id
_entity_poly.type
_entity_poly.pdbx_seq_one_letter_code
_entity_poly.pdbx_strand_id
1 'polypeptide(L)'
;MTNAFKGWKTVAKNLCAFGTAGEKLNEGQAASLRALAKRLPNNGVIIADEVGMGKTRIAAFVAKAVTDAGGRVAILVPPGLGYQWRDELRVVDVKSPPILRSLWQYLQVWEHKEQSGPWFEEKAIIVSHAFINWRLGENSEPWRWALLPEIYARWRKQTKKRLPDGYTSEQQLDDQWVKHAAESIVSAIDKNSEEHKARKTIEELADKTPWPGALIAAEYKRDGELRPWLERAVGLGLGVFDLVIIDEAHKAEGKTAA
;
A
#
# COMPACT_ATOMS: atom_id res chain seq x y z
N MET A 1 -11.51 -8.42 -4.76
CA MET A 1 -11.29 -6.97 -4.55
C MET A 1 -12.27 -6.23 -5.45
N THR A 2 -13.20 -5.44 -4.90
CA THR A 2 -14.39 -5.00 -5.65
C THR A 2 -14.66 -3.50 -5.51
N ASN A 3 -14.07 -2.74 -6.43
CA ASN A 3 -14.80 -1.91 -7.38
C ASN A 3 -13.94 -1.85 -8.64
N ALA A 4 -14.53 -2.11 -9.80
CA ALA A 4 -13.80 -1.98 -11.06
C ALA A 4 -13.50 -0.50 -11.28
N PHE A 5 -12.22 -0.12 -11.26
CA PHE A 5 -11.79 1.24 -11.55
C PHE A 5 -12.35 1.67 -12.92
N LYS A 6 -13.16 2.73 -12.93
CA LYS A 6 -13.85 3.21 -14.15
C LYS A 6 -12.91 3.87 -15.17
N GLY A 7 -11.62 3.97 -14.83
CA GLY A 7 -10.57 4.49 -15.69
C GLY A 7 -10.38 6.00 -15.59
N TRP A 8 -9.27 6.46 -16.15
CA TRP A 8 -8.80 7.84 -16.04
C TRP A 8 -9.71 8.89 -16.71
N LYS A 9 -10.54 8.50 -17.67
CA LYS A 9 -11.55 9.42 -18.26
C LYS A 9 -12.57 9.88 -17.22
N THR A 10 -13.03 8.97 -16.35
CA THR A 10 -13.93 9.31 -15.24
C THR A 10 -13.22 10.18 -14.22
N VAL A 11 -11.95 9.88 -13.89
CA VAL A 11 -11.13 10.70 -12.99
C VAL A 11 -11.00 12.13 -13.52
N ALA A 12 -10.69 12.31 -14.81
CA ALA A 12 -10.60 13.62 -15.44
C ALA A 12 -11.92 14.41 -15.36
N LYS A 13 -13.06 13.75 -15.59
CA LYS A 13 -14.39 14.36 -15.43
C LYS A 13 -14.63 14.85 -14.00
N ASN A 14 -14.29 14.02 -13.00
CA ASN A 14 -14.42 14.37 -11.58
C ASN A 14 -13.55 15.59 -11.23
N LEU A 15 -12.30 15.62 -11.69
CA LEU A 15 -11.37 16.75 -11.47
C LEU A 15 -11.90 18.07 -12.06
N CYS A 16 -12.45 18.04 -13.28
CA CYS A 16 -13.08 19.22 -13.88
C CYS A 16 -14.30 19.71 -13.09
N ALA A 17 -15.12 18.79 -12.59
CA ALA A 17 -16.28 19.12 -11.76
C ALA A 17 -15.86 19.78 -10.43
N PHE A 18 -14.86 19.21 -9.75
CA PHE A 18 -14.31 19.79 -8.52
C PHE A 18 -13.72 21.19 -8.73
N GLY A 19 -12.98 21.39 -9.83
CA GLY A 19 -12.46 22.70 -10.20
C GLY A 19 -13.53 23.72 -10.59
N THR A 20 -14.81 23.33 -10.72
CA THR A 20 -15.92 24.25 -11.03
C THR A 20 -16.76 24.57 -9.79
N ALA A 21 -16.89 23.62 -8.86
CA ALA A 21 -17.74 23.76 -7.67
C ALA A 21 -17.23 24.79 -6.64
N GLY A 22 -15.93 25.09 -6.60
CA GLY A 22 -15.36 26.26 -5.88
C GLY A 22 -15.37 26.24 -4.34
N GLU A 23 -16.27 25.50 -3.67
CA GLU A 23 -16.50 25.65 -2.22
C GLU A 23 -15.30 25.31 -1.31
N LYS A 24 -14.28 24.59 -1.82
CA LYS A 24 -13.12 24.12 -1.03
C LYS A 24 -11.77 24.39 -1.68
N LEU A 25 -11.75 25.18 -2.75
CA LEU A 25 -10.58 25.43 -3.59
C LEU A 25 -10.48 26.91 -3.94
N ASN A 26 -9.26 27.45 -3.92
CA ASN A 26 -9.01 28.76 -4.52
C ASN A 26 -8.89 28.63 -6.06
N GLU A 27 -8.87 29.77 -6.76
CA GLU A 27 -8.83 29.81 -8.22
C GLU A 27 -7.61 29.09 -8.81
N GLY A 28 -6.42 29.26 -8.20
CA GLY A 28 -5.19 28.60 -8.64
C GLY A 28 -5.24 27.07 -8.49
N GLN A 29 -5.82 26.58 -7.39
CA GLN A 29 -6.03 25.15 -7.16
C GLN A 29 -7.06 24.58 -8.14
N ALA A 30 -8.15 25.31 -8.38
CA ALA A 30 -9.15 24.94 -9.37
C ALA A 30 -8.56 24.85 -10.79
N ALA A 31 -7.73 25.82 -11.18
CA ALA A 31 -7.00 25.80 -12.45
C ALA A 31 -6.05 24.58 -12.53
N SER A 32 -5.35 24.28 -11.43
CA SER A 32 -4.45 23.12 -11.33
C SER A 32 -5.19 21.79 -11.52
N LEU A 33 -6.37 21.61 -10.91
CA LEU A 33 -7.19 20.41 -11.13
C LEU A 33 -7.63 20.25 -12.59
N ARG A 34 -8.01 21.34 -13.27
CA ARG A 34 -8.36 21.30 -14.70
C ARG A 34 -7.15 20.95 -15.57
N ALA A 35 -5.95 21.41 -15.20
CA ALA A 35 -4.71 21.03 -15.88
C ALA A 35 -4.37 19.55 -15.66
N LEU A 36 -4.52 19.05 -14.44
CA LEU A 36 -4.31 17.64 -14.08
C LEU A 36 -5.29 16.72 -14.80
N ALA A 37 -6.55 17.12 -14.94
CA ALA A 37 -7.57 16.37 -15.69
C ALA A 37 -7.15 16.08 -17.15
N LYS A 38 -6.37 16.98 -17.77
CA LYS A 38 -5.87 16.81 -19.14
C LYS A 38 -4.63 15.90 -19.22
N ARG A 39 -3.80 15.86 -18.17
CA ARG A 39 -2.49 15.20 -18.18
C ARG A 39 -2.50 13.78 -17.63
N LEU A 40 -3.18 13.57 -16.50
CA LEU A 40 -3.19 12.29 -15.78
C LEU A 40 -3.65 11.08 -16.60
N PRO A 41 -4.58 11.19 -17.57
CA PRO A 41 -4.96 10.03 -18.38
C PRO A 41 -3.82 9.43 -19.22
N ASN A 42 -2.77 10.21 -19.48
CA ASN A 42 -1.68 9.81 -20.37
C ASN A 42 -0.32 9.77 -19.68
N ASN A 43 -0.14 10.46 -18.54
CA ASN A 43 1.17 10.68 -17.93
C ASN A 43 1.09 10.75 -16.40
N GLY A 44 2.23 10.49 -15.74
CA GLY A 44 2.47 10.99 -14.39
C GLY A 44 2.61 12.51 -14.36
N VAL A 45 2.40 13.13 -13.20
CA VAL A 45 2.53 14.59 -13.04
C VAL A 45 3.33 14.92 -11.79
N ILE A 46 4.22 15.90 -11.92
CA ILE A 46 4.91 16.55 -10.80
C ILE A 46 4.21 17.89 -10.54
N ILE A 47 3.76 18.09 -9.29
CA ILE A 47 3.21 19.37 -8.84
C ILE A 47 4.33 20.10 -8.10
N ALA A 48 4.87 21.14 -8.74
CA ALA A 48 6.02 21.90 -8.25
C ALA A 48 5.65 23.34 -7.89
N ASP A 49 4.39 23.58 -7.52
CA ASP A 49 3.92 24.89 -7.06
C ASP A 49 4.71 25.35 -5.82
N GLU A 50 4.73 26.65 -5.56
CA GLU A 50 5.43 27.23 -4.42
C GLU A 50 4.96 26.63 -3.08
N VAL A 51 5.80 26.74 -2.05
CA VAL A 51 5.43 26.38 -0.68
C VAL A 51 4.21 27.20 -0.26
N GLY A 52 3.22 26.57 0.37
CA GLY A 52 1.99 27.24 0.80
C GLY A 52 0.88 27.34 -0.24
N MET A 53 1.11 27.01 -1.52
CA MET A 53 0.07 27.06 -2.56
C MET A 53 -0.98 25.92 -2.46
N GLY A 54 -0.84 25.03 -1.47
CA GLY A 54 -1.82 23.98 -1.20
C GLY A 54 -1.70 22.75 -2.11
N LYS A 55 -0.47 22.36 -2.46
CA LYS A 55 -0.18 21.12 -3.21
C LYS A 55 -0.86 19.88 -2.61
N THR A 56 -0.83 19.76 -1.27
CA THR A 56 -1.48 18.65 -0.56
C THR A 56 -3.00 18.65 -0.75
N ARG A 57 -3.64 19.82 -0.76
CA ARG A 57 -5.07 19.97 -1.06
C ARG A 57 -5.40 19.54 -2.49
N ILE A 58 -4.59 19.97 -3.47
CA ILE A 58 -4.74 19.55 -4.88
C ILE A 58 -4.63 18.02 -4.98
N ALA A 59 -3.59 17.45 -4.38
CA ALA A 59 -3.36 15.99 -4.40
C ALA A 59 -4.47 15.20 -3.67
N ALA A 60 -5.04 15.73 -2.58
CA ALA A 60 -6.20 15.15 -1.92
C ALA A 60 -7.44 15.10 -2.84
N PHE A 61 -7.69 16.15 -3.62
CA PHE A 61 -8.75 16.15 -4.63
C PHE A 61 -8.48 15.15 -5.78
N VAL A 62 -7.22 14.94 -6.15
CA VAL A 62 -6.86 13.87 -7.10
C VAL A 62 -7.15 12.50 -6.49
N ALA A 63 -6.77 12.26 -5.23
CA ALA A 63 -7.09 11.03 -4.52
C ALA A 63 -8.61 10.80 -4.49
N LYS A 64 -9.40 11.83 -4.14
CA LYS A 64 -10.86 11.79 -4.19
C LYS A 64 -11.39 11.40 -5.57
N ALA A 65 -10.87 12.03 -6.63
CA ALA A 65 -11.33 11.76 -7.99
C ALA A 65 -11.12 10.29 -8.38
N VAL A 66 -10.00 9.69 -7.96
CA VAL A 66 -9.69 8.27 -8.17
C VAL A 66 -10.59 7.37 -7.32
N THR A 67 -10.78 7.67 -6.03
CA THR A 67 -11.64 6.85 -5.16
C THR A 67 -13.12 6.92 -5.54
N ASP A 68 -13.59 8.07 -6.02
CA ASP A 68 -14.95 8.27 -6.55
C ASP A 68 -15.15 7.53 -7.89
N ALA A 69 -14.06 7.32 -8.65
CA ALA A 69 -14.04 6.47 -9.84
C ALA A 69 -13.89 4.96 -9.51
N GLY A 70 -13.88 4.60 -8.23
CA GLY A 70 -13.75 3.22 -7.75
C GLY A 70 -12.33 2.69 -7.66
N GLY A 71 -11.31 3.53 -7.90
CA GLY A 71 -9.90 3.15 -7.81
C GLY A 71 -9.34 3.25 -6.39
N ARG A 72 -8.11 2.77 -6.23
CA ARG A 72 -7.35 2.80 -4.96
C ARG A 72 -6.12 3.67 -5.04
N VAL A 73 -5.78 4.34 -3.94
CA VAL A 73 -4.69 5.32 -3.85
C VAL A 73 -3.71 4.98 -2.74
N ALA A 74 -2.43 4.97 -3.05
CA ALA A 74 -1.35 4.96 -2.06
C ALA A 74 -0.72 6.36 -1.97
N ILE A 75 -0.51 6.85 -0.75
CA ILE A 75 0.04 8.18 -0.48
C ILE A 75 1.30 8.02 0.37
N LEU A 76 2.48 8.20 -0.24
CA LEU A 76 3.78 8.05 0.41
C LEU A 76 4.25 9.39 0.97
N VAL A 77 4.48 9.44 2.28
CA VAL A 77 4.76 10.70 3.00
C VAL A 77 5.89 10.55 4.02
N PRO A 78 6.60 11.64 4.37
CA PRO A 78 7.51 11.68 5.50
C PRO A 78 6.78 11.33 6.81
N PRO A 79 7.45 10.70 7.79
CA PRO A 79 6.81 10.21 9.02
C PRO A 79 5.99 11.26 9.80
N GLY A 80 6.37 12.54 9.71
CA GLY A 80 5.71 13.65 10.41
C GLY A 80 4.44 14.19 9.73
N LEU A 81 4.17 13.83 8.46
CA LEU A 81 3.09 14.46 7.68
C LEU A 81 1.77 13.67 7.65
N GLY A 82 1.71 12.50 8.29
CA GLY A 82 0.51 11.65 8.29
C GLY A 82 -0.75 12.34 8.83
N TYR A 83 -0.63 13.18 9.87
CA TYR A 83 -1.76 13.93 10.42
C TYR A 83 -2.29 14.98 9.44
N GLN A 84 -1.38 15.78 8.87
CA GLN A 84 -1.71 16.80 7.88
C GLN A 84 -2.42 16.17 6.68
N TRP A 85 -1.90 15.06 6.14
CA TRP A 85 -2.53 14.34 5.04
C TRP A 85 -3.92 13.81 5.39
N ARG A 86 -4.11 13.26 6.59
CA ARG A 86 -5.41 12.75 7.02
C ARG A 86 -6.45 13.87 7.15
N ASP A 87 -6.05 15.05 7.61
CA ASP A 87 -6.95 16.20 7.69
C ASP A 87 -7.33 16.69 6.28
N GLU A 88 -6.39 16.72 5.34
CA GLU A 88 -6.67 17.08 3.94
C GLU A 88 -7.62 16.08 3.26
N LEU A 89 -7.42 14.78 3.46
CA LEU A 89 -8.33 13.73 2.99
C LEU A 89 -9.72 13.86 3.61
N ARG A 90 -9.81 14.17 4.91
CA ARG A 90 -11.10 14.40 5.59
C ARG A 90 -11.84 15.59 4.98
N VAL A 91 -11.16 16.67 4.63
CA VAL A 91 -11.79 17.84 4.01
C VAL A 91 -12.45 17.49 2.67
N VAL A 92 -11.89 16.54 1.92
CA VAL A 92 -12.43 16.06 0.64
C VAL A 92 -13.30 14.80 0.80
N ASP A 93 -13.67 14.42 2.02
CA ASP A 93 -14.49 13.25 2.33
C ASP A 93 -13.89 11.92 1.82
N VAL A 94 -12.57 11.79 1.95
CA VAL A 94 -11.85 10.53 1.72
C VAL A 94 -11.44 9.95 3.08
N LYS A 95 -11.93 8.74 3.37
CA LYS A 95 -11.53 7.99 4.56
C LYS A 95 -10.18 7.31 4.32
N SER A 96 -9.33 7.34 5.33
CA SER A 96 -8.06 6.61 5.36
C SER A 96 -7.82 6.12 6.79
N PRO A 97 -7.26 4.90 6.97
CA PRO A 97 -6.72 4.48 8.25
C PRO A 97 -5.56 5.40 8.67
N PRO A 98 -5.12 5.32 9.95
CA PRO A 98 -3.88 5.94 10.39
C PRO A 98 -2.71 5.57 9.49
N ILE A 99 -1.75 6.49 9.35
CA ILE A 99 -0.53 6.28 8.56
C ILE A 99 0.14 4.95 8.93
N LEU A 100 0.49 4.17 7.91
CA LEU A 100 1.20 2.90 8.04
C LEU A 100 2.70 3.15 8.21
N ARG A 101 3.25 2.78 9.36
CA ARG A 101 4.62 3.10 9.78
C ARG A 101 5.53 1.90 9.94
N SER A 102 4.99 0.72 10.21
CA SER A 102 5.78 -0.46 10.53
C SER A 102 5.12 -1.77 10.10
N LEU A 103 5.92 -2.82 9.98
CA LEU A 103 5.44 -4.17 9.68
C LEU A 103 4.50 -4.71 10.77
N TRP A 104 4.75 -4.34 12.04
CA TRP A 104 3.85 -4.69 13.14
C TRP A 104 2.45 -4.13 12.89
N GLN A 105 2.34 -2.82 12.68
CA GLN A 105 1.07 -2.15 12.38
C GLN A 105 0.41 -2.74 11.13
N TYR A 106 1.20 -3.10 10.12
CA TYR A 106 0.70 -3.79 8.94
C TYR A 106 0.04 -5.13 9.30
N LEU A 107 0.67 -5.97 10.13
CA LEU A 107 0.12 -7.27 10.49
C LEU A 107 -1.07 -7.20 11.47
N GLN A 108 -1.15 -6.14 12.29
CA GLN A 108 -2.21 -6.00 13.30
C GLN A 108 -3.64 -6.07 12.75
N VAL A 109 -3.88 -5.70 11.49
CA VAL A 109 -5.23 -5.79 10.90
C VAL A 109 -5.74 -7.24 10.81
N TRP A 110 -4.84 -8.22 10.90
CA TRP A 110 -5.16 -9.65 10.92
C TRP A 110 -5.01 -10.30 12.31
N GLU A 111 -4.76 -9.52 13.36
CA GLU A 111 -4.66 -10.00 14.74
C GLU A 111 -6.00 -10.57 15.23
N HIS A 112 -7.10 -9.91 14.88
CA HIS A 112 -8.46 -10.35 15.20
C HIS A 112 -9.27 -10.50 13.91
N LYS A 113 -9.80 -11.70 13.63
CA LYS A 113 -10.58 -12.01 12.41
C LYS A 113 -11.80 -11.10 12.18
N GLU A 114 -12.26 -10.38 13.21
CA GLU A 114 -13.55 -9.68 13.20
C GLU A 114 -13.44 -8.13 13.26
N GLN A 115 -12.25 -7.56 13.50
CA GLN A 115 -12.16 -6.15 13.95
C GLN A 115 -11.62 -5.14 12.94
N SER A 116 -10.97 -5.55 11.85
CA SER A 116 -10.45 -4.61 10.85
C SER A 116 -10.38 -5.22 9.46
N GLY A 117 -10.73 -4.42 8.45
CA GLY A 117 -10.61 -4.82 7.05
C GLY A 117 -9.14 -4.95 6.64
N PRO A 118 -8.77 -5.94 5.81
CA PRO A 118 -7.43 -6.02 5.24
C PRO A 118 -7.05 -4.77 4.44
N TRP A 119 -5.75 -4.44 4.38
CA TRP A 119 -5.28 -3.24 3.66
C TRP A 119 -5.71 -3.20 2.20
N PHE A 120 -5.78 -4.35 1.51
CA PHE A 120 -6.21 -4.44 0.12
C PHE A 120 -7.68 -4.05 -0.13
N GLU A 121 -8.48 -3.82 0.93
CA GLU A 121 -9.85 -3.32 0.85
C GLU A 121 -9.95 -1.80 1.05
N GLU A 122 -8.92 -1.18 1.63
CA GLU A 122 -8.86 0.25 1.85
C GLU A 122 -8.70 1.01 0.53
N LYS A 123 -9.54 2.04 0.31
CA LYS A 123 -9.52 2.86 -0.92
C LYS A 123 -8.35 3.85 -0.95
N ALA A 124 -7.91 4.33 0.21
CA ALA A 124 -6.81 5.25 0.33
C ALA A 124 -5.96 4.84 1.54
N ILE A 125 -4.64 4.70 1.33
CA ILE A 125 -3.70 4.35 2.40
C ILE A 125 -2.56 5.36 2.41
N ILE A 126 -2.28 5.92 3.57
CA ILE A 126 -1.10 6.75 3.80
C ILE A 126 0.02 5.85 4.31
N VAL A 127 1.16 5.83 3.62
CA VAL A 127 2.33 5.01 3.94
C VAL A 127 3.51 5.92 4.25
N SER A 128 4.16 5.69 5.39
CA SER A 128 5.39 6.39 5.74
C SER A 128 6.52 6.01 4.79
N HIS A 129 7.36 6.97 4.36
CA HIS A 129 8.61 6.68 3.66
C HIS A 129 9.52 5.72 4.43
N ALA A 130 9.44 5.76 5.76
CA ALA A 130 10.21 4.88 6.63
C ALA A 130 9.59 3.48 6.81
N PHE A 131 8.44 3.19 6.17
CA PHE A 131 7.71 1.94 6.37
C PHE A 131 8.58 0.71 6.15
N ILE A 132 9.42 0.72 5.11
CA ILE A 132 10.28 -0.40 4.71
C ILE A 132 11.62 -0.44 5.45
N ASN A 133 11.87 0.42 6.45
CA ASN A 133 13.13 0.45 7.21
C ASN A 133 13.23 -0.69 8.25
N TRP A 134 12.85 -1.91 7.86
CA TRP A 134 12.89 -3.08 8.75
C TRP A 134 14.32 -3.52 9.01
N ARG A 135 14.71 -3.52 10.28
CA ARG A 135 15.98 -4.11 10.75
C ARG A 135 15.78 -5.59 11.00
N LEU A 136 16.04 -6.41 9.98
CA LEU A 136 15.94 -7.86 10.03
C LEU A 136 17.34 -8.49 9.95
N GLY A 137 17.45 -9.72 10.42
CA GLY A 137 18.69 -10.51 10.52
C GLY A 137 18.44 -11.80 11.31
N GLU A 138 19.50 -12.56 11.57
CA GLU A 138 19.44 -13.90 12.17
C GLU A 138 18.61 -13.98 13.46
N ASN A 139 18.75 -12.99 14.35
CA ASN A 139 18.04 -12.94 15.63
C ASN A 139 16.66 -12.26 15.56
N SER A 140 16.07 -12.15 14.37
CA SER A 140 14.75 -11.51 14.23
C SER A 140 13.64 -12.47 14.60
N GLU A 141 12.71 -11.98 15.42
CA GLU A 141 11.46 -12.69 15.72
C GLU A 141 10.77 -13.19 14.43
N PRO A 142 10.30 -14.46 14.39
CA PRO A 142 9.77 -15.07 13.18
C PRO A 142 8.66 -14.27 12.48
N TRP A 143 7.69 -13.72 13.22
CA TRP A 143 6.61 -12.92 12.65
C TRP A 143 7.07 -11.77 11.73
N ARG A 144 8.31 -11.28 11.90
CA ARG A 144 8.87 -10.16 11.14
C ARG A 144 9.27 -10.54 9.70
N TRP A 145 9.39 -11.83 9.40
CA TRP A 145 9.76 -12.33 8.07
C TRP A 145 8.90 -13.50 7.60
N ALA A 146 8.17 -14.16 8.51
CA ALA A 146 7.35 -15.36 8.25
C ALA A 146 6.21 -15.15 7.24
N LEU A 147 5.85 -13.90 6.92
CA LEU A 147 4.81 -13.64 5.91
C LEU A 147 5.14 -14.23 4.54
N LEU A 148 6.41 -14.16 4.11
CA LEU A 148 6.85 -14.73 2.82
C LEU A 148 6.65 -16.26 2.76
N PRO A 149 7.24 -17.07 3.66
CA PRO A 149 7.07 -18.52 3.65
C PRO A 149 5.62 -18.94 3.89
N GLU A 150 4.86 -18.19 4.69
CA GLU A 150 3.45 -18.47 4.92
C GLU A 150 2.60 -18.21 3.66
N ILE A 151 2.81 -17.11 2.93
CA ILE A 151 2.15 -16.87 1.63
C ILE A 151 2.49 -17.99 0.64
N TYR A 152 3.76 -18.37 0.54
CA TYR A 152 4.19 -19.50 -0.31
C TYR A 152 3.45 -20.79 0.06
N ALA A 153 3.44 -21.15 1.35
CA ALA A 153 2.79 -22.37 1.83
C ALA A 153 1.29 -22.38 1.54
N ARG A 154 0.60 -21.26 1.79
CA ARG A 154 -0.83 -21.10 1.53
C ARG A 154 -1.16 -21.13 0.04
N TRP A 155 -0.35 -20.47 -0.79
CA TRP A 155 -0.51 -20.51 -2.23
C TRP A 155 -0.34 -21.93 -2.79
N ARG A 156 0.68 -22.66 -2.33
CA ARG A 156 0.91 -24.06 -2.70
C ARG A 156 -0.25 -24.96 -2.25
N LYS A 157 -0.80 -24.73 -1.06
CA LYS A 157 -1.99 -25.44 -0.59
C LYS A 157 -3.19 -25.18 -1.50
N GLN A 158 -3.40 -23.94 -1.95
CA GLN A 158 -4.50 -23.58 -2.86
C GLN A 158 -4.34 -24.23 -4.24
N THR A 159 -3.14 -24.14 -4.82
CA THR A 159 -2.87 -24.56 -6.21
C THR A 159 -2.56 -26.05 -6.35
N LYS A 160 -1.82 -26.64 -5.42
CA LYS A 160 -1.36 -28.04 -5.44
C LYS A 160 -2.04 -28.92 -4.38
N LYS A 161 -3.03 -28.40 -3.64
CA LYS A 161 -3.78 -29.10 -2.57
C LYS A 161 -2.89 -29.66 -1.45
N ARG A 162 -1.64 -29.18 -1.32
CA ARG A 162 -0.65 -29.71 -0.37
C ARG A 162 0.24 -28.60 0.18
N LEU A 163 0.49 -28.63 1.48
CA LEU A 163 1.48 -27.76 2.13
C LEU A 163 2.92 -28.20 1.80
N PRO A 164 3.91 -27.29 1.90
CA PRO A 164 5.32 -27.64 1.82
C PRO A 164 5.72 -28.78 2.77
N ASP A 165 6.67 -29.62 2.34
CA ASP A 165 7.21 -30.68 3.20
C ASP A 165 7.86 -30.06 4.44
N GLY A 166 7.58 -30.60 5.62
CA GLY A 166 8.07 -30.08 6.90
C GLY A 166 7.27 -28.90 7.47
N TYR A 167 6.34 -28.29 6.74
CA TYR A 167 5.60 -27.10 7.19
C TYR A 167 4.93 -27.26 8.57
N THR A 168 4.28 -28.41 8.82
CA THR A 168 3.53 -28.64 10.07
C THR A 168 4.42 -28.83 11.30
N SER A 169 5.71 -29.06 11.11
CA SER A 169 6.69 -29.18 12.20
C SER A 169 7.44 -27.88 12.50
N GLU A 170 7.23 -26.82 11.71
CA GLU A 170 7.96 -25.55 11.83
C GLU A 170 7.33 -24.60 12.86
N GLN A 171 7.86 -24.62 14.08
CA GLN A 171 7.40 -23.76 15.18
C GLN A 171 7.57 -22.26 14.88
N GLN A 172 8.50 -21.90 14.00
CA GLN A 172 8.75 -20.50 13.61
C GLN A 172 7.56 -19.89 12.84
N LEU A 173 6.66 -20.70 12.30
CA LEU A 173 5.50 -20.22 11.55
C LEU A 173 4.23 -20.18 12.40
N ASP A 174 4.29 -20.33 13.73
CA ASP A 174 3.09 -20.50 14.58
C ASP A 174 2.29 -19.24 14.92
N ASP A 175 2.81 -18.07 14.54
CA ASP A 175 2.14 -16.78 14.64
C ASP A 175 0.78 -16.74 13.92
N GLN A 176 -0.32 -16.80 14.68
CA GLN A 176 -1.68 -16.89 14.12
C GLN A 176 -2.07 -15.71 13.23
N TRP A 177 -1.74 -14.49 13.66
CA TRP A 177 -1.95 -13.27 12.87
C TRP A 177 -1.22 -13.26 11.53
N VAL A 178 -0.03 -13.87 11.43
CA VAL A 178 0.71 -14.04 10.16
C VAL A 178 0.03 -15.10 9.28
N LYS A 179 -0.41 -16.21 9.87
CA LYS A 179 -1.22 -17.23 9.17
C LYS A 179 -2.51 -16.62 8.60
N HIS A 180 -3.21 -15.81 9.39
CA HIS A 180 -4.43 -15.10 8.97
C HIS A 180 -4.15 -14.09 7.86
N ALA A 181 -3.05 -13.33 7.95
CA ALA A 181 -2.66 -12.40 6.91
C ALA A 181 -2.42 -13.12 5.58
N ALA A 182 -1.60 -14.17 5.58
CA ALA A 182 -1.31 -14.93 4.38
C ALA A 182 -2.55 -15.61 3.78
N GLU A 183 -3.41 -16.22 4.61
CA GLU A 183 -4.68 -16.82 4.17
C GLU A 183 -5.61 -15.77 3.54
N SER A 184 -5.74 -14.60 4.17
CA SER A 184 -6.53 -13.47 3.68
C SER A 184 -6.02 -12.97 2.32
N ILE A 185 -4.71 -12.76 2.20
CA ILE A 185 -4.04 -12.30 0.97
C ILE A 185 -4.21 -13.32 -0.17
N VAL A 186 -3.88 -14.59 0.08
CA VAL A 186 -4.01 -15.65 -0.91
C VAL A 186 -5.45 -15.80 -1.38
N SER A 187 -6.42 -15.82 -0.46
CA SER A 187 -7.84 -15.94 -0.79
C SER A 187 -8.36 -14.74 -1.59
N ALA A 188 -7.83 -13.54 -1.33
CA ALA A 188 -8.18 -12.34 -2.09
C ALA A 188 -7.59 -12.35 -3.50
N ILE A 189 -6.37 -12.88 -3.67
CA ILE A 189 -5.69 -12.98 -4.97
C ILE A 189 -6.29 -14.10 -5.82
N ASP A 190 -6.68 -15.22 -5.22
CA ASP A 190 -7.23 -16.38 -5.92
C ASP A 190 -8.53 -16.06 -6.69
N LYS A 191 -9.28 -15.06 -6.21
CA LYS A 191 -10.51 -14.56 -6.86
C LYS A 191 -10.24 -13.73 -8.12
N ASN A 192 -9.00 -13.35 -8.39
CA ASN A 192 -8.65 -12.56 -9.57
C ASN A 192 -8.36 -13.47 -10.78
N SER A 193 -8.48 -12.92 -11.99
CA SER A 193 -8.06 -13.61 -13.21
C SER A 193 -6.55 -13.87 -13.23
N GLU A 194 -6.12 -14.85 -14.02
CA GLU A 194 -4.70 -15.20 -14.22
C GLU A 194 -3.88 -14.02 -14.77
N GLU A 195 -4.50 -13.16 -15.57
CA GLU A 195 -3.85 -11.98 -16.13
C GLU A 195 -3.64 -10.85 -15.12
N HIS A 196 -4.30 -10.91 -13.96
CA HIS A 196 -4.25 -9.86 -12.96
C HIS A 196 -2.84 -9.73 -12.35
N LYS A 197 -2.35 -8.50 -12.18
CA LYS A 197 -0.98 -8.22 -11.70
C LYS A 197 -0.65 -8.94 -10.40
N ALA A 198 -1.56 -8.90 -9.42
CA ALA A 198 -1.36 -9.58 -8.13
C ALA A 198 -1.26 -11.11 -8.27
N ARG A 199 -1.96 -11.72 -9.25
CA ARG A 199 -1.85 -13.15 -9.53
C ARG A 199 -0.46 -13.48 -10.08
N LYS A 200 0.00 -12.75 -11.10
CA LYS A 200 1.35 -12.94 -11.65
C LYS A 200 2.44 -12.75 -10.60
N THR A 201 2.29 -11.76 -9.71
CA THR A 201 3.25 -11.52 -8.63
C THR A 201 3.30 -12.67 -7.63
N ILE A 202 2.16 -13.23 -7.21
CA ILE A 202 2.18 -14.36 -6.26
C ILE A 202 2.69 -15.66 -6.91
N GLU A 203 2.45 -15.86 -8.20
CA GLU A 203 2.99 -16.99 -8.97
C GLU A 203 4.52 -16.89 -9.08
N GLU A 204 5.05 -15.72 -9.48
CA GLU A 204 6.50 -15.47 -9.51
C GLU A 204 7.13 -15.63 -8.11
N LEU A 205 6.48 -15.10 -7.07
CA LEU A 205 6.92 -15.26 -5.70
C LEU A 205 6.96 -16.74 -5.30
N ALA A 206 5.95 -17.51 -5.65
CA ALA A 206 5.90 -18.93 -5.32
C ALA A 206 6.95 -19.76 -6.07
N ASP A 207 7.27 -19.39 -7.31
CA ASP A 207 8.30 -20.05 -8.11
C ASP A 207 9.72 -19.74 -7.63
N LYS A 208 9.93 -18.54 -7.08
CA LYS A 208 11.25 -18.06 -6.65
C LYS A 208 11.54 -18.23 -5.17
N THR A 209 10.52 -18.48 -4.34
CA THR A 209 10.72 -18.68 -2.90
C THR A 209 11.39 -20.03 -2.65
N PRO A 210 12.64 -20.08 -2.14
CA PRO A 210 13.29 -21.33 -1.84
C PRO A 210 12.63 -21.97 -0.62
N TRP A 211 12.33 -23.27 -0.68
CA TRP A 211 11.84 -24.01 0.49
C TRP A 211 12.75 -25.21 0.75
N PRO A 212 13.26 -25.42 2.00
CA PRO A 212 12.98 -24.67 3.23
C PRO A 212 13.83 -23.39 3.43
N GLY A 213 14.62 -22.97 2.44
CA GLY A 213 15.52 -21.80 2.56
C GLY A 213 14.84 -20.49 3.00
N ALA A 214 13.54 -20.33 2.73
CA ALA A 214 12.72 -19.21 3.20
C ALA A 214 12.56 -19.14 4.73
N LEU A 215 12.98 -20.17 5.46
CA LEU A 215 12.96 -20.21 6.93
C LEU A 215 14.25 -19.67 7.56
N ILE A 216 15.21 -19.23 6.75
CA ILE A 216 16.50 -18.72 7.25
C ILE A 216 16.38 -17.20 7.48
N ALA A 217 16.22 -16.78 8.75
CA ALA A 217 16.05 -15.38 9.13
C ALA A 217 17.18 -14.44 8.64
N ALA A 218 18.41 -14.94 8.54
CA ALA A 218 19.57 -14.17 8.08
C ALA A 218 19.43 -13.65 6.63
N GLU A 219 18.66 -14.36 5.79
CA GLU A 219 18.45 -14.01 4.38
C GLU A 219 17.49 -12.81 4.19
N TYR A 220 16.85 -12.33 5.25
CA TYR A 220 15.93 -11.18 5.22
C TYR A 220 16.58 -9.85 5.62
N LYS A 221 17.88 -9.87 5.95
CA LYS A 221 18.67 -8.64 6.21
C LYS A 221 18.60 -7.68 5.02
N ARG A 222 19.03 -6.43 5.20
CA ARG A 222 18.92 -5.35 4.19
C ARG A 222 19.37 -5.78 2.79
N ASP A 223 20.51 -6.47 2.71
CA ASP A 223 21.13 -6.92 1.46
C ASP A 223 21.03 -8.44 1.28
N GLY A 224 20.05 -9.08 1.94
CA GLY A 224 19.81 -10.52 1.84
C GLY A 224 18.89 -10.87 0.66
N GLU A 225 19.04 -12.08 0.13
CA GLU A 225 18.33 -12.54 -1.08
C GLU A 225 16.81 -12.57 -0.92
N LEU A 226 16.31 -12.79 0.30
CA LEU A 226 14.86 -12.88 0.57
C LEU A 226 14.22 -11.53 0.91
N ARG A 227 15.00 -10.48 1.11
CA ARG A 227 14.46 -9.15 1.44
C ARG A 227 13.52 -8.61 0.35
N PRO A 228 13.89 -8.60 -0.94
CA PRO A 228 12.98 -8.14 -2.00
C PRO A 228 11.69 -8.98 -2.10
N TRP A 229 11.77 -10.29 -1.83
CA TRP A 229 10.61 -11.19 -1.85
C TRP A 229 9.66 -10.93 -0.68
N LEU A 230 10.19 -10.64 0.51
CA LEU A 230 9.38 -10.19 1.64
C LEU A 230 8.68 -8.86 1.34
N GLU A 231 9.36 -7.91 0.71
CA GLU A 231 8.76 -6.63 0.31
C GLU A 231 7.62 -6.84 -0.70
N ARG A 232 7.79 -7.75 -1.66
CA ARG A 232 6.71 -8.16 -2.58
C ARG A 232 5.55 -8.85 -1.86
N ALA A 233 5.83 -9.72 -0.89
CA ALA A 233 4.81 -10.36 -0.04
C ALA A 233 3.97 -9.34 0.74
N VAL A 234 4.63 -8.32 1.32
CA VAL A 234 3.93 -7.20 1.99
C VAL A 234 3.15 -6.37 0.97
N GLY A 235 3.71 -6.11 -0.20
CA GLY A 235 3.02 -5.42 -1.30
C GLY A 235 1.73 -6.14 -1.75
N LEU A 236 1.73 -7.48 -1.80
CA LEU A 236 0.55 -8.27 -2.12
C LEU A 236 -0.61 -8.00 -1.15
N GLY A 237 -0.34 -7.84 0.14
CA GLY A 237 -1.39 -7.53 1.11
C GLY A 237 -1.80 -6.07 1.18
N LEU A 238 -1.00 -5.13 0.66
CA LEU A 238 -1.46 -3.78 0.36
C LEU A 238 -2.38 -3.74 -0.89
N GLY A 239 -2.18 -4.68 -1.81
CA GLY A 239 -2.94 -4.82 -3.06
C GLY A 239 -2.50 -3.85 -4.16
N VAL A 240 -3.25 -3.83 -5.26
CA VAL A 240 -2.95 -2.97 -6.42
C VAL A 240 -3.56 -1.58 -6.21
N PHE A 241 -2.81 -0.54 -6.58
CA PHE A 241 -3.23 0.86 -6.58
C PHE A 241 -3.32 1.40 -8.01
N ASP A 242 -4.32 2.25 -8.25
CA ASP A 242 -4.51 2.95 -9.52
C ASP A 242 -3.73 4.27 -9.55
N LEU A 243 -3.45 4.85 -8.38
CA LEU A 243 -2.65 6.05 -8.22
C LEU A 243 -1.68 5.91 -7.04
N VAL A 244 -0.45 6.34 -7.26
CA VAL A 244 0.54 6.55 -6.21
C VAL A 244 0.86 8.04 -6.15
N ILE A 245 0.66 8.65 -4.99
CA ILE A 245 1.06 10.02 -4.71
C ILE A 245 2.29 9.97 -3.81
N ILE A 246 3.34 10.68 -4.19
CA ILE A 246 4.56 10.78 -3.41
C ILE A 246 4.72 12.24 -2.99
N ASP A 247 4.68 12.48 -1.68
CA ASP A 247 4.96 13.78 -1.09
C ASP A 247 6.39 13.80 -0.58
N GLU A 248 7.26 14.59 -1.21
CA GLU A 248 8.65 14.76 -0.81
C GLU A 248 8.85 16.01 0.06
N ALA A 249 7.77 16.54 0.67
CA ALA A 249 7.86 17.76 1.47
C ALA A 249 8.86 17.62 2.63
N HIS A 250 10.05 18.19 2.44
CA HIS A 250 10.94 18.58 3.51
C HIS A 250 10.35 19.82 4.17
N LYS A 251 9.62 19.68 5.27
CA LYS A 251 9.59 20.80 6.22
C LYS A 251 11.03 20.94 6.69
N ALA A 252 11.73 21.94 6.17
CA ALA A 252 12.95 22.43 6.81
C ALA A 252 12.52 22.78 8.24
N GLU A 253 12.87 21.93 9.19
CA GLU A 253 12.84 22.32 10.59
C GLU A 253 13.74 23.55 10.69
N GLY A 254 13.11 24.72 10.84
CA GLY A 254 13.82 25.92 11.22
C GLY A 254 14.47 25.66 12.56
N LYS A 255 15.75 25.25 12.53
CA LYS A 255 16.64 25.41 13.67
C LYS A 255 16.85 26.91 13.86
N THR A 256 15.90 27.56 14.52
CA THR A 256 16.22 28.75 15.32
C THR A 256 17.09 28.25 16.47
N ALA A 257 18.40 28.28 16.25
CA ALA A 257 19.35 28.27 17.34
C ALA A 257 19.20 29.63 18.04
N ALA A 258 18.72 29.57 19.29
CA ALA A 258 18.98 30.60 20.28
C ALA A 258 20.19 30.16 21.11
#